data_AF-A0AB37KVG4-F1
#
_entry.id   AF-A0AB37KVG4-F1
#
_cell.length_a   1.000
_cell.length_b   1.000
_cell.length_c   1.000
_cell.angle_alpha   90.00
_cell.angle_beta   90.00
_cell.angle_gamma   90.00
#
_symmetry.space_group_name_H-M   'P 1'
#
loop_
_entity.id
_entity.type
_entity.pdbx_description
1 polymer ?
#
loop_
_entity_poly.entity_id
_entity_poly.type
_entity_poly.pdbx_seq_one_letter_code
_entity_poly.pdbx_strand_id
1 'polypeptide(L)'
;MKKNNNKGFTFIELVLYIGILSVFMVAVTSLVGTVVSSNRKMTNRKKIQNEAGETYDTISDMIMGATDVKILGSAYVATTSAGVTSYSPVSGVFIVPDDTDTKGSGGELISAGGIGRRTVYIEKAGGAGLTPKGPCYDIADMKSFGDVTSPSTDDTTYIIPDDSGKLYLKVDYASALQSNGDSVITTCTITYDKTEKKLYVFKTPQSDRITDASEADGTVLCKDVKDFKLQINPDEDSIAITLELEDSTTAASYKINGVVGIRNSYVLKKHTWD
;
A
#
# COMPACT_ATOMS: atom_id res chain seq x y z
N MET A 1 17.51 45.84 -66.00
CA MET A 1 17.37 46.24 -64.59
C MET A 1 15.92 46.01 -64.17
N LYS A 2 15.66 45.10 -63.21
CA LYS A 2 14.31 44.89 -62.65
C LYS A 2 13.93 46.11 -61.81
N LYS A 3 12.83 46.80 -62.15
CA LYS A 3 12.26 47.85 -61.31
C LYS A 3 11.62 47.18 -60.09
N ASN A 4 12.20 47.38 -58.90
CA ASN A 4 11.58 46.98 -57.65
C ASN A 4 10.44 47.96 -57.33
N ASN A 5 9.20 47.51 -57.51
CA ASN A 5 8.02 48.24 -57.06
C ASN A 5 7.88 48.09 -55.54
N ASN A 6 8.62 48.89 -54.78
CA ASN A 6 8.40 49.01 -53.34
C ASN A 6 7.10 49.81 -53.12
N LYS A 7 5.97 49.10 -53.04
CA LYS A 7 4.73 49.67 -52.51
C LYS A 7 4.92 49.87 -51.01
N GLY A 8 5.08 51.11 -50.58
CA GLY A 8 5.06 51.46 -49.15
C GLY A 8 3.67 51.19 -48.56
N PHE A 9 3.62 50.81 -47.28
CA PHE A 9 2.37 50.62 -46.55
C PHE A 9 1.81 51.97 -46.05
N THR A 10 0.49 52.12 -46.07
CA THR A 10 -0.18 53.24 -45.41
C THR A 10 -0.23 53.04 -43.90
N PHE A 11 -0.32 54.14 -43.14
CA PHE A 11 -0.38 54.08 -41.67
C PHE A 11 -1.57 53.25 -41.17
N ILE A 12 -2.71 53.33 -41.84
CA ILE A 12 -3.91 52.56 -41.48
C ILE A 12 -3.69 51.06 -41.68
N GLU A 13 -3.07 50.64 -42.78
CA GLU A 13 -2.74 49.23 -43.03
C GLU A 13 -1.77 48.71 -41.96
N LEU A 14 -0.76 49.49 -41.58
CA LEU A 14 0.18 49.12 -40.52
C LEU A 14 -0.51 48.88 -39.17
N VAL A 15 -1.39 49.80 -38.75
CA VAL A 15 -2.13 49.67 -37.49
C VAL A 15 -3.06 48.44 -37.53
N LEU A 16 -3.70 48.19 -38.67
CA LEU A 16 -4.57 47.04 -38.87
C LEU A 16 -3.81 45.72 -38.74
N TYR A 17 -2.60 45.62 -39.30
CA TYR A 17 -1.77 44.43 -39.16
C TYR A 17 -1.30 44.18 -37.74
N ILE A 18 -0.87 45.23 -37.02
CA ILE A 18 -0.45 45.09 -35.61
C ILE A 18 -1.65 44.70 -34.73
N GLY A 19 -2.84 45.25 -35.01
CA GLY A 19 -4.08 44.88 -34.34
C GLY A 19 -4.44 43.40 -34.53
N ILE A 20 -4.42 42.91 -35.77
CA ILE A 20 -4.73 41.49 -36.05
C ILE A 20 -3.66 40.57 -35.46
N LEU A 21 -2.38 40.91 -35.64
CA LEU A 21 -1.27 40.10 -35.15
C LEU A 21 -1.29 39.98 -33.63
N SER A 22 -1.56 41.07 -32.90
CA SER A 22 -1.59 41.06 -31.43
C SER A 22 -2.69 40.15 -30.88
N VAL A 23 -3.91 40.24 -31.43
CA VAL A 23 -5.03 39.35 -31.04
C VAL A 23 -4.70 37.90 -31.37
N PHE A 24 -4.13 37.64 -32.54
CA PHE A 24 -3.75 36.30 -32.94
C PHE A 24 -2.68 35.72 -32.03
N MET A 25 -1.67 36.53 -31.65
CA MET A 25 -0.59 36.07 -30.80
C MET A 25 -1.07 35.73 -29.39
N VAL A 26 -2.01 36.49 -28.82
CA VAL A 26 -2.64 36.18 -27.53
C VAL A 26 -3.41 34.85 -27.58
N ALA A 27 -4.15 34.61 -28.67
CA ALA A 27 -4.86 33.36 -28.86
C ALA A 27 -3.88 32.16 -28.96
N VAL A 28 -2.77 32.33 -29.69
CA VAL A 28 -1.73 31.30 -29.85
C VAL A 28 -1.01 31.00 -28.54
N THR A 29 -0.57 32.00 -27.78
CA THR A 29 0.10 31.76 -26.49
C THR A 29 -0.84 31.13 -25.48
N SER A 30 -2.11 31.52 -25.43
CA SER A 30 -3.13 30.89 -24.58
C SER A 30 -3.33 29.41 -24.93
N LEU A 31 -3.44 29.10 -26.22
CA LEU A 31 -3.58 27.73 -26.70
C LEU A 31 -2.34 26.89 -26.37
N VAL A 32 -1.14 27.39 -26.69
CA VAL A 32 0.12 26.69 -26.40
C VAL A 32 0.28 26.46 -24.89
N GLY A 33 -0.01 27.46 -24.05
CA GLY A 33 0.05 27.32 -22.60
C GLY A 33 -0.89 26.23 -22.08
N THR A 34 -2.11 26.19 -22.60
CA THR A 34 -3.10 25.16 -22.24
C THR A 34 -2.66 23.76 -22.67
N VAL A 35 -2.19 23.62 -23.92
CA VAL A 35 -1.74 22.33 -24.46
C VAL A 35 -0.51 21.81 -23.73
N VAL A 36 0.48 22.66 -23.44
CA VAL A 36 1.69 22.27 -22.69
C VAL A 36 1.34 21.82 -21.27
N SER A 37 0.48 22.58 -20.57
CA SER A 37 0.00 22.22 -19.24
C SER A 37 -0.73 20.87 -19.24
N SER A 38 -1.64 20.68 -20.21
CA SER A 38 -2.37 19.42 -20.40
C SER A 38 -1.43 18.24 -20.66
N ASN A 39 -0.46 18.40 -21.56
CA ASN A 39 0.53 17.35 -21.87
C ASN A 39 1.41 17.01 -20.66
N ARG A 40 1.83 18.00 -19.86
CA ARG A 40 2.58 17.77 -18.63
C ARG A 40 1.75 16.94 -17.63
N LYS A 41 0.49 17.33 -17.41
CA LYS A 41 -0.42 16.60 -16.53
C LYS A 41 -0.68 15.16 -17.01
N MET A 42 -0.88 14.97 -18.31
CA MET A 42 -1.09 13.65 -18.90
C MET A 42 0.14 12.76 -18.76
N THR A 43 1.34 13.31 -19.00
CA THR A 43 2.60 12.58 -18.86
C THR A 43 2.85 12.17 -17.40
N ASN A 44 2.60 13.07 -16.44
CA ASN A 44 2.74 12.74 -15.02
C ASN A 44 1.75 11.67 -14.57
N ARG A 45 0.48 11.75 -15.01
CA ARG A 45 -0.52 10.70 -14.73
C ARG A 45 -0.08 9.32 -15.21
N LYS A 46 0.50 9.22 -16.42
CA LYS A 46 1.02 7.95 -16.93
C LYS A 46 2.18 7.42 -16.08
N LYS A 47 3.09 8.29 -15.64
CA LYS A 47 4.20 7.89 -14.76
C LYS A 47 3.67 7.30 -13.44
N ILE A 48 2.72 7.97 -12.81
CA ILE A 48 2.14 7.54 -11.54
C ILE A 48 1.33 6.25 -11.72
N GLN A 49 0.61 6.10 -12.84
CA GLN A 49 -0.07 4.85 -13.17
C GLN A 49 0.90 3.69 -13.30
N ASN A 50 2.02 3.89 -14.00
CA ASN A 50 3.04 2.85 -14.14
C ASN A 50 3.69 2.51 -12.79
N GLU A 51 4.07 3.53 -12.01
CA GLU A 51 4.67 3.32 -10.68
C GLU A 51 3.73 2.61 -9.71
N ALA A 52 2.45 2.99 -9.68
CA ALA A 52 1.43 2.31 -8.89
C ALA A 52 1.23 0.86 -9.35
N GLY A 53 1.22 0.62 -10.66
CA GLY A 53 1.14 -0.72 -11.24
C GLY A 53 2.32 -1.59 -10.83
N GLU A 54 3.55 -1.12 -11.05
CA GLU A 54 4.78 -1.85 -10.67
C GLU A 54 4.85 -2.12 -9.17
N THR A 55 4.44 -1.15 -8.34
CA THR A 55 4.38 -1.30 -6.87
C THR A 55 3.34 -2.34 -6.47
N TYR A 56 2.13 -2.27 -7.06
CA TYR A 56 1.07 -3.24 -6.80
C TYR A 56 1.48 -4.65 -7.24
N ASP A 57 2.05 -4.80 -8.44
CA ASP A 57 2.51 -6.09 -8.96
C ASP A 57 3.57 -6.68 -8.04
N THR A 58 4.56 -5.87 -7.62
CA THR A 58 5.59 -6.29 -6.67
C THR A 58 5.00 -6.79 -5.36
N ILE A 59 4.04 -6.07 -4.77
CA ILE A 59 3.40 -6.47 -3.50
C ILE A 59 2.53 -7.72 -3.70
N SER A 60 1.74 -7.75 -4.77
CA SER A 60 0.81 -8.84 -5.05
C SER A 60 1.53 -10.15 -5.31
N ASP A 61 2.62 -10.16 -6.08
CA ASP A 61 3.46 -11.35 -6.31
C ASP A 61 3.98 -11.94 -4.99
N MET A 62 4.36 -11.08 -4.04
CA MET A 62 4.83 -11.53 -2.72
C MET A 62 3.69 -12.15 -1.91
N ILE A 63 2.50 -11.56 -1.94
CA ILE A 63 1.31 -12.08 -1.23
C ILE A 63 0.81 -13.38 -1.86
N MET A 64 0.81 -13.51 -3.19
CA MET A 64 0.34 -14.73 -3.86
C MET A 64 1.11 -15.98 -3.42
N GLY A 65 2.42 -15.83 -3.15
CA GLY A 65 3.30 -16.90 -2.69
C GLY A 65 3.39 -17.05 -1.17
N ALA A 66 2.57 -16.33 -0.40
CA ALA A 66 2.66 -16.29 1.05
C ALA A 66 2.48 -17.68 1.67
N THR A 67 3.27 -17.95 2.72
CA THR A 67 3.16 -19.11 3.60
C THR A 67 2.89 -18.71 5.05
N ASP A 68 3.21 -17.48 5.43
CA ASP A 68 2.87 -16.84 6.71
C ASP A 68 2.61 -15.35 6.46
N VAL A 69 1.64 -14.77 7.17
CA VAL A 69 1.32 -13.34 7.10
C VAL A 69 1.15 -12.79 8.51
N LYS A 70 1.85 -11.68 8.78
CA LYS A 70 1.64 -10.88 10.00
C LYS A 70 1.41 -9.43 9.62
N ILE A 71 0.40 -8.80 10.20
CA ILE A 71 0.04 -7.42 9.88
C ILE A 71 0.07 -6.62 11.17
N LEU A 72 0.78 -5.50 11.19
CA LEU A 72 0.75 -4.57 12.32
C LEU A 72 0.15 -3.24 11.85
N GLY A 73 -0.95 -2.86 12.48
CA GLY A 73 -1.70 -1.66 12.17
C GLY A 73 -2.91 -1.51 13.09
N SER A 74 -3.88 -0.75 12.63
CA SER A 74 -5.19 -0.61 13.28
C SER A 74 -6.28 -1.18 12.39
N ALA A 75 -7.20 -1.96 12.97
CA ALA A 75 -8.32 -2.58 12.26
C ALA A 75 -9.49 -2.85 13.20
N TYR A 76 -10.60 -3.36 12.66
CA TYR A 76 -11.75 -3.79 13.48
C TYR A 76 -11.75 -5.31 13.65
N VAL A 77 -11.89 -5.76 14.89
CA VAL A 77 -11.97 -7.18 15.25
C VAL A 77 -13.33 -7.52 15.82
N ALA A 78 -13.79 -8.74 15.53
CA ALA A 78 -15.01 -9.32 16.02
C ALA A 78 -14.90 -9.59 17.52
N THR A 79 -15.88 -9.12 18.26
CA THR A 79 -16.14 -9.54 19.64
C THR A 79 -17.55 -10.12 19.69
N THR A 80 -17.65 -11.40 20.05
CA THR A 80 -18.93 -12.08 20.23
C THR A 80 -19.30 -12.07 21.71
N SER A 81 -20.36 -11.36 22.05
CA SER A 81 -20.94 -11.36 23.40
C SER A 81 -22.41 -11.73 23.32
N ALA A 82 -22.83 -12.73 24.10
CA ALA A 82 -24.23 -13.19 24.16
C ALA A 82 -24.86 -13.51 22.77
N GLY A 83 -24.08 -14.08 21.84
CA GLY A 83 -24.55 -14.47 20.51
C GLY A 83 -24.64 -13.32 19.49
N VAL A 84 -24.22 -12.11 19.85
CA VAL A 84 -24.14 -10.96 18.93
C VAL A 84 -22.67 -10.69 18.61
N THR A 85 -22.31 -10.74 17.33
CA THR A 85 -20.99 -10.34 16.85
C THR A 85 -20.99 -8.84 16.57
N SER A 86 -20.14 -8.12 17.29
CA SER A 86 -19.86 -6.70 17.07
C SER A 86 -18.41 -6.51 16.64
N TYR A 87 -18.10 -5.39 15.99
CA TYR A 87 -16.75 -5.08 15.53
C TYR A 87 -16.25 -3.82 16.23
N SER A 88 -15.12 -3.92 16.91
CA SER A 88 -14.50 -2.80 17.63
C SER A 88 -13.11 -2.47 17.07
N PRO A 89 -12.74 -1.19 16.98
CA PRO A 89 -11.41 -0.81 16.50
C PRO A 89 -10.35 -1.19 17.54
N VAL A 90 -9.27 -1.80 17.08
CA VAL A 90 -8.11 -2.17 17.87
C VAL A 90 -6.83 -1.81 17.10
N SER A 91 -5.75 -1.57 17.84
CA SER A 91 -4.40 -1.41 17.29
C SER A 91 -3.52 -2.51 17.84
N GLY A 92 -2.79 -3.21 16.97
CA GLY A 92 -2.04 -4.39 17.36
C GLY A 92 -1.51 -5.19 16.18
N VAL A 93 -1.07 -6.41 16.47
CA VAL A 93 -0.53 -7.34 15.47
C VAL A 93 -1.58 -8.41 15.17
N PHE A 94 -1.97 -8.54 13.91
CA PHE A 94 -2.89 -9.56 13.43
C PHE A 94 -2.09 -10.74 12.86
N ILE A 95 -2.29 -11.92 13.43
CA ILE A 95 -1.56 -13.15 13.10
C ILE A 95 -2.51 -14.34 13.08
N VAL A 96 -2.11 -15.42 12.41
CA VAL A 96 -2.73 -16.73 12.65
C VAL A 96 -2.23 -17.25 14.01
N PRO A 97 -3.11 -17.59 14.97
CA PRO A 97 -2.72 -18.12 16.28
C PRO A 97 -2.00 -19.48 16.17
N ASP A 98 -1.08 -19.73 17.10
CA ASP A 98 -0.52 -21.08 17.28
C ASP A 98 -1.55 -21.98 18.00
N ASP A 99 -1.50 -23.30 17.79
CA ASP A 99 -2.40 -24.29 18.44
C ASP A 99 -2.40 -24.24 19.98
N THR A 100 -1.38 -23.64 20.57
CA THR A 100 -1.21 -23.49 22.02
C THR A 100 -1.64 -22.14 22.57
N ASP A 101 -1.92 -21.17 21.69
CA ASP A 101 -2.39 -19.85 22.11
C ASP A 101 -3.83 -19.95 22.62
N THR A 102 -4.20 -19.06 23.55
CA THR A 102 -5.57 -18.98 24.08
C THR A 102 -6.12 -17.57 23.90
N LYS A 103 -7.45 -17.44 23.80
CA LYS A 103 -8.10 -16.14 23.60
C LYS A 103 -8.48 -15.49 24.92
N GLY A 104 -7.99 -14.27 25.13
CA GLY A 104 -8.39 -13.43 26.24
C GLY A 104 -9.82 -12.91 26.11
N SER A 105 -10.36 -12.36 27.19
CA SER A 105 -11.74 -11.83 27.23
C SER A 105 -11.96 -10.63 26.30
N GLY A 106 -10.91 -9.89 25.93
CA GLY A 106 -10.95 -8.79 24.96
C GLY A 106 -10.58 -9.20 23.54
N GLY A 107 -10.48 -10.51 23.25
CA GLY A 107 -10.09 -11.05 21.95
C GLY A 107 -8.58 -11.08 21.70
N GLU A 108 -7.76 -10.59 22.62
CA GLU A 108 -6.30 -10.65 22.47
C GLU A 108 -5.77 -12.06 22.66
N LEU A 109 -4.71 -12.41 21.93
CA LEU A 109 -4.02 -13.70 22.04
C LEU A 109 -3.13 -13.73 23.28
N ILE A 110 -3.19 -14.84 24.01
CA ILE A 110 -2.38 -15.16 25.18
C ILE A 110 -1.47 -16.32 24.80
N SER A 111 -0.17 -16.16 25.03
CA SER A 111 0.83 -17.18 24.68
C SER A 111 0.65 -18.47 25.50
N ALA A 112 1.10 -19.59 24.92
CA ALA A 112 1.14 -20.91 25.54
C ALA A 112 1.51 -20.88 27.04
N GLY A 113 0.68 -21.53 27.87
CA GLY A 113 0.87 -21.61 29.32
C GLY A 113 0.27 -20.45 30.13
N GLY A 114 -0.41 -19.49 29.50
CA GLY A 114 -1.10 -18.40 30.20
C GLY A 114 -0.18 -17.36 30.84
N ILE A 115 1.10 -17.37 30.47
CA ILE A 115 2.17 -16.60 31.14
C ILE A 115 2.12 -15.11 30.74
N GLY A 116 1.42 -14.75 29.65
CA GLY A 116 1.21 -13.35 29.26
C GLY A 116 0.57 -13.18 27.89
N ARG A 117 0.31 -11.93 27.51
CA ARG A 117 -0.17 -11.56 26.17
C ARG A 117 0.87 -11.93 25.12
N ARG A 118 0.42 -12.49 24.00
CA ARG A 118 1.26 -12.76 22.83
C ARG A 118 1.83 -11.43 22.30
N THR A 119 3.12 -11.45 21.96
CA THR A 119 3.79 -10.31 21.34
C THR A 119 4.60 -10.77 20.14
N VAL A 120 4.78 -9.85 19.18
CA VAL A 120 5.67 -10.00 18.04
C VAL A 120 6.73 -8.92 18.13
N TYR A 121 7.98 -9.23 17.81
CA TYR A 121 9.06 -8.25 17.87
C TYR A 121 9.20 -7.49 16.55
N ILE A 122 9.40 -6.18 16.65
CA ILE A 122 9.98 -5.37 15.59
C ILE A 122 11.48 -5.19 15.83
N GLU A 123 12.26 -5.31 14.76
CA GLU A 123 13.65 -4.88 14.72
C GLU A 123 13.87 -3.83 13.63
N LYS A 124 14.86 -2.95 13.82
CA LYS A 124 15.32 -2.06 12.76
C LYS A 124 16.27 -2.82 11.83
N ALA A 125 16.16 -2.61 10.52
CA ALA A 125 17.11 -3.16 9.56
C ALA A 125 18.56 -2.75 9.92
N GLY A 126 19.44 -3.74 10.15
CA GLY A 126 20.83 -3.52 10.58
C GLY A 126 21.01 -3.09 12.04
N GLY A 127 19.93 -3.00 12.83
CA GLY A 127 19.97 -2.66 14.25
C GLY A 127 19.98 -3.89 15.16
N ALA A 128 20.43 -3.71 16.41
CA ALA A 128 20.51 -4.78 17.42
C ALA A 128 19.32 -4.80 18.41
N GLY A 129 18.34 -3.91 18.26
CA GLY A 129 17.25 -3.71 19.22
C GLY A 129 15.95 -4.41 18.82
N LEU A 130 15.33 -5.11 19.78
CA LEU A 130 14.01 -5.73 19.65
C LEU A 130 12.99 -4.96 20.47
N THR A 131 11.92 -4.52 19.80
CA THR A 131 10.79 -3.86 20.45
C THR A 131 9.60 -4.80 20.43
N PRO A 132 9.12 -5.31 21.58
CA PRO A 132 7.91 -6.12 21.61
C PRO A 132 6.70 -5.27 21.22
N LYS A 133 5.86 -5.79 20.34
CA LYS A 133 4.59 -5.21 19.92
C LYS A 133 3.45 -6.17 20.25
N GLY A 134 2.40 -5.59 20.80
CA GLY A 134 1.15 -6.25 21.12
C GLY A 134 0.12 -5.18 21.50
N PRO A 135 -1.13 -5.56 21.78
CA PRO A 135 -1.65 -6.93 21.78
C PRO A 135 -1.67 -7.59 20.39
N CYS A 136 -1.59 -8.92 20.37
CA CYS A 136 -1.83 -9.69 19.14
C CYS A 136 -3.29 -10.15 19.09
N TYR A 137 -3.85 -10.23 17.88
CA TYR A 137 -5.22 -10.66 17.62
C TYR A 137 -5.20 -11.75 16.55
N ASP A 138 -6.21 -12.63 16.59
CA ASP A 138 -6.44 -13.59 15.52
C ASP A 138 -6.84 -12.83 14.24
N ILE A 139 -6.09 -13.07 13.17
CA ILE A 139 -6.35 -12.49 11.86
C ILE A 139 -7.75 -12.87 11.34
N ALA A 140 -8.30 -14.00 11.76
CA ALA A 140 -9.63 -14.44 11.34
C ALA A 140 -10.78 -13.73 12.08
N ASP A 141 -10.51 -13.02 13.17
CA ASP A 141 -11.51 -12.18 13.84
C ASP A 141 -11.72 -10.85 13.14
N MET A 142 -10.83 -10.47 12.22
CA MET A 142 -10.96 -9.21 11.51
C MET A 142 -12.20 -9.20 10.63
N LYS A 143 -12.80 -8.02 10.47
CA LYS A 143 -13.96 -7.89 9.58
C LYS A 143 -13.57 -8.15 8.14
N SER A 144 -14.01 -9.28 7.59
CA SER A 144 -13.78 -9.65 6.19
C SER A 144 -14.40 -8.63 5.22
N PHE A 145 -13.74 -8.41 4.08
CA PHE A 145 -14.30 -7.62 2.98
C PHE A 145 -15.33 -8.40 2.12
N GLY A 146 -15.46 -9.71 2.32
CA GLY A 146 -16.51 -10.55 1.74
C GLY A 146 -16.35 -10.92 0.27
N ASP A 147 -16.36 -9.94 -0.63
CA ASP A 147 -16.34 -10.16 -2.09
C ASP A 147 -14.92 -10.41 -2.63
N VAL A 148 -14.64 -11.61 -3.13
CA VAL A 148 -13.34 -12.00 -3.71
C VAL A 148 -12.99 -11.26 -5.00
N THR A 149 -13.93 -10.56 -5.62
CA THR A 149 -13.72 -9.88 -6.89
C THR A 149 -13.44 -8.39 -6.75
N SER A 150 -13.73 -7.78 -5.60
CA SER A 150 -13.53 -6.35 -5.37
C SER A 150 -13.33 -6.01 -3.90
N PRO A 151 -12.42 -5.07 -3.58
CA PRO A 151 -12.25 -4.59 -2.20
C PRO A 151 -13.53 -3.92 -1.67
N SER A 152 -13.87 -4.14 -0.41
CA SER A 152 -15.05 -3.51 0.21
C SER A 152 -14.85 -2.01 0.40
N THR A 153 -15.93 -1.24 0.29
CA THR A 153 -15.94 0.20 0.61
C THR A 153 -16.25 0.49 2.09
N ASP A 154 -16.51 -0.54 2.90
CA ASP A 154 -16.79 -0.39 4.32
C ASP A 154 -15.50 -0.07 5.08
N ASP A 155 -15.44 1.14 5.66
CA ASP A 155 -14.27 1.62 6.37
C ASP A 155 -13.83 0.70 7.53
N THR A 156 -14.76 -0.07 8.09
CA THR A 156 -14.49 -1.00 9.19
C THR A 156 -13.78 -2.29 8.74
N THR A 157 -13.59 -2.51 7.44
CA THR A 157 -12.85 -3.67 6.91
C THR A 157 -11.38 -3.34 6.63
N TYR A 158 -10.99 -2.06 6.69
CA TYR A 158 -9.61 -1.66 6.41
C TYR A 158 -8.68 -1.93 7.59
N ILE A 159 -7.46 -2.29 7.22
CA ILE A 159 -6.27 -2.22 8.05
C ILE A 159 -5.51 -0.98 7.63
N ILE A 160 -5.32 -0.08 8.58
CA ILE A 160 -4.70 1.22 8.40
C ILE A 160 -3.45 1.35 9.28
N PRO A 161 -2.63 2.38 9.07
CA PRO A 161 -1.51 2.66 9.96
C PRO A 161 -1.93 2.76 11.44
N ASP A 162 -1.06 2.27 12.32
CA ASP A 162 -1.21 2.38 13.76
C ASP A 162 -1.01 3.83 14.26
N ASP A 163 -1.02 4.02 15.58
CA ASP A 163 -0.81 5.33 16.21
C ASP A 163 0.57 5.95 15.89
N SER A 164 1.55 5.15 15.46
CA SER A 164 2.84 5.66 14.99
C SER A 164 2.81 6.19 13.55
N GLY A 165 1.67 6.01 12.87
CA GLY A 165 1.52 6.38 11.46
C GLY A 165 2.14 5.36 10.51
N LYS A 166 2.43 4.14 10.98
CA LYS A 166 2.99 3.07 10.14
C LYS A 166 2.07 1.86 10.05
N LEU A 167 2.06 1.23 8.88
CA LEU A 167 1.41 -0.06 8.63
C LEU A 167 2.48 -1.03 8.13
N TYR A 168 2.57 -2.20 8.76
CA TYR A 168 3.52 -3.24 8.38
C TYR A 168 2.77 -4.47 7.89
N LEU A 169 3.22 -5.02 6.77
CA LEU A 169 2.81 -6.31 6.25
C LEU A 169 4.06 -7.18 6.10
N LYS A 170 4.19 -8.18 6.97
CA LYS A 170 5.21 -9.22 6.88
C LYS A 170 4.61 -10.40 6.13
N VAL A 171 5.33 -10.89 5.12
CA VAL A 171 4.99 -12.09 4.35
C VAL A 171 6.21 -12.98 4.28
N ASP A 172 6.07 -14.23 4.70
CA ASP A 172 7.06 -15.26 4.37
C ASP A 172 6.63 -16.00 3.11
N TYR A 173 7.57 -16.34 2.25
CA TYR A 173 7.29 -17.11 1.03
C TYR A 173 8.48 -17.98 0.63
N ALA A 174 8.20 -19.06 -0.11
CA ALA A 174 9.22 -19.90 -0.71
C ALA A 174 9.88 -19.17 -1.89
N SER A 175 11.15 -18.80 -1.72
CA SER A 175 11.90 -17.97 -2.67
C SER A 175 12.80 -18.76 -3.61
N ALA A 176 13.26 -19.94 -3.18
CA ALA A 176 14.11 -20.82 -3.96
C ALA A 176 14.02 -22.26 -3.41
N LEU A 177 14.68 -23.20 -4.08
CA LEU A 177 14.87 -24.55 -3.59
C LEU A 177 16.35 -24.74 -3.23
N GLN A 178 16.59 -25.38 -2.10
CA GLN A 178 17.89 -25.89 -1.70
C GLN A 178 18.24 -27.13 -2.52
N SER A 179 19.53 -27.50 -2.54
CA SER A 179 20.03 -28.67 -3.28
C SER A 179 19.46 -30.01 -2.78
N ASN A 180 18.95 -30.05 -1.54
CA ASN A 180 18.28 -31.21 -0.94
C ASN A 180 16.78 -31.28 -1.27
N GLY A 181 16.23 -30.29 -1.99
CA GLY A 181 14.81 -30.20 -2.34
C GLY A 181 13.96 -29.36 -1.39
N ASP A 182 14.52 -28.86 -0.27
CA ASP A 182 13.77 -28.05 0.69
C ASP A 182 13.61 -26.60 0.20
N SER A 183 12.50 -25.97 0.57
CA SER A 183 12.26 -24.56 0.24
C SER A 183 13.17 -23.63 1.05
N VAL A 184 13.78 -22.64 0.38
CA VAL A 184 14.39 -21.48 1.02
C VAL A 184 13.30 -20.45 1.31
N ILE A 185 12.98 -20.25 2.59
CA ILE A 185 12.01 -19.26 3.02
C ILE A 185 12.68 -17.88 3.12
N THR A 186 12.08 -16.91 2.46
CA THR A 186 12.46 -15.49 2.57
C THR A 186 11.32 -14.75 3.24
N THR A 187 11.67 -13.86 4.17
CA THR A 187 10.75 -12.93 4.81
C THR A 187 10.80 -11.60 4.08
N CYS A 188 9.65 -11.07 3.70
CA CYS A 188 9.51 -9.70 3.19
C CYS A 188 8.67 -8.88 4.18
N THR A 189 9.17 -7.72 4.57
CA THR A 189 8.39 -6.72 5.30
C THR A 189 8.13 -5.52 4.39
N ILE A 190 6.86 -5.25 4.12
CA ILE A 190 6.38 -4.01 3.52
C ILE A 190 6.03 -3.06 4.65
N THR A 191 6.58 -1.85 4.63
CA THR A 191 6.26 -0.79 5.59
C THR A 191 5.68 0.39 4.85
N TYR A 192 4.47 0.79 5.18
CA TYR A 192 3.92 2.08 4.79
C TYR A 192 4.16 3.08 5.91
N ASP A 193 4.80 4.19 5.59
CA ASP A 193 4.95 5.35 6.48
C ASP A 193 4.08 6.50 5.96
N LYS A 194 3.01 6.80 6.69
CA LYS A 194 2.05 7.84 6.34
C LYS A 194 2.64 9.25 6.45
N THR A 195 3.59 9.45 7.36
CA THR A 195 4.23 10.75 7.57
C THR A 195 5.16 11.07 6.41
N GLU A 196 5.97 10.09 6.03
CA GLU A 196 6.92 10.22 4.93
C GLU A 196 6.30 10.03 3.55
N LYS A 197 5.05 9.54 3.48
CA LYS A 197 4.34 9.19 2.24
C LYS A 197 5.13 8.21 1.37
N LYS A 198 5.70 7.18 2.00
CA LYS A 198 6.57 6.20 1.36
C LYS A 198 6.17 4.78 1.71
N LEU A 199 6.35 3.91 0.73
CA LEU A 199 6.36 2.47 0.92
C LEU A 199 7.79 1.97 0.88
N TYR A 200 8.14 1.13 1.83
CA TYR A 200 9.43 0.46 1.93
C TYR A 200 9.22 -1.05 1.81
N VAL A 201 10.19 -1.72 1.20
CA VAL A 201 10.27 -3.18 1.14
C VAL A 201 11.63 -3.63 1.61
N PHE A 202 11.63 -4.61 2.49
CA PHE A 202 12.86 -5.22 2.98
C PHE A 202 12.74 -6.74 2.96
N LYS A 203 13.75 -7.39 2.38
CA LYS A 203 13.82 -8.85 2.26
C LYS A 203 14.97 -9.36 3.13
N THR A 204 14.67 -10.36 3.94
CA THR A 204 15.63 -11.04 4.81
C THR A 204 15.49 -12.54 4.68
N PRO A 205 16.55 -13.32 4.99
CA PRO A 205 16.37 -14.73 5.31
C PRO A 205 15.30 -14.89 6.39
N GLN A 206 14.60 -16.03 6.38
CA GLN A 206 13.50 -16.35 7.28
C GLN A 206 13.69 -15.76 8.69
N SER A 207 12.78 -14.85 9.07
CA SER A 207 12.75 -14.20 10.37
C SER A 207 11.33 -14.23 10.91
N ASP A 208 11.19 -14.51 12.21
CA ASP A 208 9.90 -14.44 12.87
C ASP A 208 9.46 -12.99 13.18
N ARG A 209 10.41 -12.05 13.05
CA ARG A 209 10.28 -10.63 13.42
C ARG A 209 9.80 -9.80 12.25
N ILE A 210 9.13 -8.69 12.57
CA ILE A 210 8.87 -7.62 11.60
C ILE A 210 10.13 -6.77 11.50
N THR A 211 10.65 -6.54 10.30
CA THR A 211 11.84 -5.69 10.10
C THR A 211 11.43 -4.32 9.57
N ASP A 212 11.57 -3.28 10.38
CA ASP A 212 11.38 -1.90 9.94
C ASP A 212 12.64 -1.40 9.22
N ALA A 213 12.49 -1.16 7.92
CA ALA A 213 13.57 -0.68 7.06
C ALA A 213 13.32 0.73 6.51
N SER A 214 12.44 1.50 7.15
CA SER A 214 12.12 2.89 6.75
C SER A 214 13.33 3.84 6.82
N GLU A 215 14.36 3.50 7.60
CA GLU A 215 15.61 4.26 7.71
C GLU A 215 16.77 3.63 6.92
N ALA A 216 16.56 2.48 6.27
CA ALA A 216 17.62 1.78 5.54
C ALA A 216 17.73 2.28 4.10
N ASP A 217 18.97 2.35 3.60
CA ASP A 217 19.24 2.76 2.23
C ASP A 217 18.74 1.72 1.21
N GLY A 218 18.13 2.19 0.13
CA GLY A 218 17.72 1.35 -1.00
C GLY A 218 16.45 0.52 -0.77
N THR A 219 15.70 0.78 0.30
CA THR A 219 14.48 0.02 0.64
C THR A 219 13.19 0.70 0.19
N VAL A 220 13.25 1.95 -0.26
CA VAL A 220 12.07 2.68 -0.77
C VAL A 220 11.57 2.00 -2.04
N LEU A 221 10.37 1.43 -1.96
CA LEU A 221 9.67 0.84 -3.10
C LEU A 221 8.94 1.92 -3.92
N CYS A 222 8.22 2.81 -3.22
CA CYS A 222 7.39 3.83 -3.87
C CYS A 222 7.31 5.10 -3.00
N LYS A 223 7.25 6.26 -3.67
CA LYS A 223 7.13 7.58 -3.05
C LYS A 223 5.77 8.19 -3.38
N ASP A 224 5.48 9.34 -2.76
CA ASP A 224 4.26 10.08 -3.01
C ASP A 224 2.98 9.25 -2.74
N VAL A 225 3.08 8.32 -1.79
CA VAL A 225 1.99 7.45 -1.36
C VAL A 225 1.02 8.28 -0.53
N LYS A 226 -0.16 8.52 -1.07
CA LYS A 226 -1.23 9.25 -0.40
C LYS A 226 -2.01 8.36 0.56
N ASP A 227 -2.29 7.14 0.14
CA ASP A 227 -3.01 6.16 0.95
C ASP A 227 -2.54 4.75 0.62
N PHE A 228 -2.37 3.94 1.65
CA PHE A 228 -2.10 2.51 1.51
C PHE A 228 -2.85 1.77 2.61
N LYS A 229 -3.73 0.88 2.19
CA LYS A 229 -4.65 0.14 3.06
C LYS A 229 -4.72 -1.31 2.62
N LEU A 230 -4.92 -2.18 3.59
CA LEU A 230 -5.14 -3.60 3.36
C LEU A 230 -6.55 -3.97 3.82
N GLN A 231 -7.11 -5.02 3.24
CA GLN A 231 -8.28 -5.72 3.78
C GLN A 231 -7.99 -7.20 3.61
N ILE A 232 -8.58 -8.03 4.47
CA ILE A 232 -8.38 -9.47 4.40
C ILE A 232 -9.72 -10.20 4.30
N ASN A 233 -9.71 -11.35 3.66
CA ASN A 233 -10.82 -12.27 3.62
C ASN A 233 -10.29 -13.67 3.97
N PRO A 234 -10.36 -14.04 5.26
CA PRO A 234 -9.95 -15.34 5.75
C PRO A 234 -10.66 -16.52 5.09
N ASP A 235 -11.92 -16.35 4.68
CA ASP A 235 -12.73 -17.44 4.11
C ASP A 235 -12.30 -17.84 2.69
N GLU A 236 -11.61 -16.93 2.00
CA GLU A 236 -11.22 -17.06 0.59
C GLU A 236 -9.71 -16.86 0.40
N ASP A 237 -8.94 -16.92 1.50
CA ASP A 237 -7.48 -16.77 1.54
C ASP A 237 -6.98 -15.58 0.70
N SER A 238 -7.62 -14.42 0.82
CA SER A 238 -7.30 -13.27 -0.03
C SER A 238 -7.07 -11.99 0.74
N ILE A 239 -6.23 -11.13 0.16
CA ILE A 239 -5.90 -9.81 0.68
C ILE A 239 -6.20 -8.79 -0.40
N ALA A 240 -7.01 -7.79 -0.08
CA ALA A 240 -7.19 -6.62 -0.93
C ALA A 240 -6.16 -5.56 -0.60
N ILE A 241 -5.55 -4.98 -1.65
CA ILE A 241 -4.62 -3.87 -1.54
C ILE A 241 -5.28 -2.65 -2.17
N THR A 242 -5.27 -1.54 -1.43
CA THR A 242 -5.59 -0.22 -1.93
C THR A 242 -4.33 0.64 -1.87
N LEU A 243 -3.86 1.12 -3.01
CA LEU A 243 -2.73 2.03 -3.13
C LEU A 243 -3.15 3.28 -3.91
N GLU A 244 -3.03 4.44 -3.29
CA GLU A 244 -3.21 5.74 -3.95
C GLU A 244 -1.91 6.52 -3.94
N LEU A 245 -1.45 6.93 -5.12
CA LEU A 245 -0.30 7.81 -5.31
C LEU A 245 -0.79 9.20 -5.70
N GLU A 246 -0.11 10.25 -5.27
CA GLU A 246 -0.45 11.64 -5.60
C GLU A 246 0.79 12.49 -5.86
N ASP A 247 0.90 13.02 -7.09
CA ASP A 247 1.96 13.98 -7.46
C ASP A 247 1.89 15.23 -6.58
N SER A 248 2.90 15.46 -5.76
CA SER A 248 2.99 16.65 -4.90
C SER A 248 3.05 17.97 -5.67
N THR A 249 3.48 17.97 -6.94
CA THR A 249 3.60 19.18 -7.79
C THR A 249 2.34 19.45 -8.59
N THR A 250 1.66 18.41 -9.09
CA THR A 250 0.50 18.58 -9.99
C THR A 250 -0.85 18.22 -9.38
N ALA A 251 -0.86 17.69 -8.15
CA ALA A 251 -2.02 17.12 -7.47
C ALA A 251 -2.74 16.04 -8.31
N ALA A 252 -2.05 15.43 -9.26
CA ALA A 252 -2.57 14.32 -10.03
C ALA A 252 -2.44 13.05 -9.19
N SER A 253 -3.57 12.40 -8.90
CA SER A 253 -3.58 11.12 -8.21
C SER A 253 -3.99 9.97 -9.11
N TYR A 254 -3.57 8.77 -8.71
CA TYR A 254 -4.03 7.51 -9.26
C TYR A 254 -4.18 6.50 -8.14
N LYS A 255 -5.30 5.76 -8.18
CA LYS A 255 -5.66 4.76 -7.19
C LYS A 255 -5.78 3.41 -7.88
N ILE A 256 -5.04 2.43 -7.37
CA ILE A 256 -5.16 1.03 -7.75
C ILE A 256 -5.74 0.25 -6.57
N ASN A 257 -6.75 -0.54 -6.88
CA ASN A 257 -7.50 -1.36 -5.96
C ASN A 257 -7.59 -2.77 -6.55
N GLY A 258 -7.11 -3.77 -5.83
CA GLY A 258 -7.16 -5.14 -6.34
C GLY A 258 -7.11 -6.17 -5.23
N VAL A 259 -7.76 -7.31 -5.48
CA VAL A 259 -7.78 -8.47 -4.60
C VAL A 259 -6.72 -9.45 -5.06
N VAL A 260 -5.91 -9.93 -4.11
CA VAL A 260 -4.84 -10.90 -4.32
C VAL A 260 -5.19 -12.18 -3.57
N GLY A 261 -5.36 -13.27 -4.30
CA GLY A 261 -5.53 -14.60 -3.71
C GLY A 261 -4.18 -15.19 -3.30
N ILE A 262 -4.12 -15.79 -2.11
CA ILE A 262 -2.97 -16.52 -1.60
C ILE A 262 -3.09 -17.97 -2.07
N ARG A 263 -2.00 -18.53 -2.61
CA ARG A 263 -2.02 -19.90 -3.13
C ARG A 263 -2.12 -20.98 -2.04
N ASN A 264 -1.71 -20.64 -0.82
CA ASN A 264 -1.73 -21.53 0.32
C ASN A 264 -2.93 -21.23 1.23
N SER A 265 -3.88 -22.16 1.29
CA SER A 265 -5.14 -22.00 2.02
C SER A 265 -5.05 -22.11 3.55
N TYR A 266 -3.84 -22.10 4.11
CA TYR A 266 -3.61 -22.16 5.56
C TYR A 266 -3.08 -20.85 6.13
N VAL A 267 -2.87 -19.82 5.28
CA VAL A 267 -2.17 -18.58 5.66
C VAL A 267 -3.07 -17.60 6.40
N LEU A 268 -4.37 -17.58 6.12
CA LEU A 268 -5.35 -16.73 6.80
C LEU A 268 -6.39 -17.55 7.56
N LYS A 269 -6.14 -18.86 7.73
CA LYS A 269 -7.16 -19.80 8.15
C LYS A 269 -7.68 -19.47 9.54
N LYS A 270 -9.01 -19.57 9.67
CA LYS A 270 -9.70 -19.41 10.95
C LYS A 270 -9.24 -20.43 11.98
N HIS A 271 -8.78 -19.94 13.12
CA HIS A 271 -8.49 -20.77 14.27
C HIS A 271 -9.80 -21.21 14.94
N THR A 272 -9.89 -22.49 15.30
CA THR A 272 -11.02 -23.01 16.07
C THR A 272 -10.66 -22.95 17.53
N TRP A 273 -11.35 -22.09 18.27
CA TRP A 273 -11.22 -21.98 19.72
C TRP A 273 -12.05 -23.07 20.39
N ASP A 274 -11.40 -23.99 21.11
CA ASP A 274 -12.06 -25.00 21.96
C ASP A 274 -12.58 -24.41 23.29
#